data_AF-F9WBE2-F1
#
_entry.id   AF-F9WBE2-F1
#
_cell.length_a   1.000
_cell.length_b   1.000
_cell.length_c   1.000
_cell.angle_alpha   90.00
_cell.angle_beta   90.00
_cell.angle_gamma   90.00
#
_symmetry.space_group_name_H-M   'P 1'
#
loop_
_entity.id
_entity.type
_entity.pdbx_description
1 polymer ?
#
loop_
_entity_poly.entity_id
_entity_poly.type
_entity_poly.pdbx_seq_one_letter_code
_entity_poly.pdbx_strand_id
1 'polypeptide(L)'
;MHMSQPIGERGRGVAGTTVGTLVTQPASQERQFMGGGGGGRGAGEDTMLETIMAAIAELTLDVKTVKADINSVKADINSVKADINSVKADINSVKADINSVKADINSVSERVDELGEKFEAQNNGGVKVLDGVYDSVMNAEWSHVVVNCAEHDEKWLGMDVSDAKSEGQPQLWSGSQAHAPYDPEEPWEGDEVPGVSGKLVMVTLKSKKGWPYMPFDVVEGPMGPVETLTGYDGRHDAYIRKENFLVWHTVKEMLDKWLENKGIVRPFIVVGTPGIGKSFGTGSLLLYQLLHHPSDKLKVVAYFVRGEAYIFHKEGRRVVHYEEEKNAVKEINGMARNGIKGYAIYDICGENGGAGK
;
A
#
# COMPACT_ATOMS: atom_id res chain seq x y z
N MET A 1 -48.66 8.11 15.23
CA MET A 1 -49.26 6.82 14.84
C MET A 1 -48.20 5.75 15.06
N HIS A 2 -48.58 4.72 15.82
CA HIS A 2 -47.85 3.51 16.25
C HIS A 2 -46.38 3.64 16.72
N MET A 3 -46.27 3.67 18.06
CA MET A 3 -45.39 2.86 18.94
C MET A 3 -44.92 1.55 18.29
N SER A 4 -43.82 0.87 18.62
CA SER A 4 -42.67 0.98 19.53
C SER A 4 -41.97 -0.39 19.39
N GLN A 5 -40.65 -0.45 19.23
CA GLN A 5 -39.89 -1.59 19.74
C GLN A 5 -38.62 -1.06 20.40
N PRO A 6 -38.33 -1.53 21.62
CA PRO A 6 -37.02 -2.12 21.79
C PRO A 6 -37.04 -3.44 22.55
N ILE A 7 -36.13 -4.32 22.13
CA ILE A 7 -35.21 -5.15 22.92
C ILE A 7 -35.71 -5.60 24.30
N GLY A 8 -35.84 -6.93 24.45
CA GLY A 8 -35.91 -7.62 25.73
C GLY A 8 -35.37 -9.05 25.60
N GLU A 9 -34.30 -9.34 26.35
CA GLU A 9 -33.67 -10.64 26.54
C GLU A 9 -34.66 -11.74 26.97
N ARG A 10 -34.37 -13.00 26.61
CA ARG A 10 -33.97 -14.04 27.60
C ARG A 10 -33.82 -15.42 26.96
N GLY A 11 -32.71 -16.08 27.29
CA GLY A 11 -32.58 -17.51 27.13
C GLY A 11 -33.45 -18.30 28.11
N ARG A 12 -33.82 -19.51 27.71
CA ARG A 12 -33.84 -20.71 28.57
C ARG A 12 -34.31 -21.94 27.79
N GLY A 13 -33.66 -23.06 28.10
CA GLY A 13 -34.35 -24.32 28.35
C GLY A 13 -34.44 -25.29 27.17
N VAL A 14 -33.37 -26.05 26.95
CA VAL A 14 -33.45 -27.37 26.33
C VAL A 14 -34.18 -28.30 27.30
N ALA A 15 -35.37 -28.76 26.92
CA ALA A 15 -36.09 -29.82 27.63
C ALA A 15 -36.15 -31.05 26.72
N GLY A 16 -35.14 -31.92 26.83
CA GLY A 16 -35.21 -33.27 26.31
C GLY A 16 -36.20 -34.07 27.14
N THR A 17 -37.26 -34.57 26.51
CA THR A 17 -38.20 -35.50 27.15
C THR A 17 -37.82 -36.92 26.72
N THR A 18 -37.05 -37.60 27.57
CA THR A 18 -36.81 -39.04 27.49
C THR A 18 -37.98 -39.75 28.18
N VAL A 19 -38.80 -40.48 27.43
CA VAL A 19 -39.81 -41.38 27.99
C VAL A 19 -39.19 -42.78 28.02
N GLY A 20 -38.69 -43.17 29.20
CA GLY A 20 -38.28 -44.54 29.48
C GLY A 20 -39.50 -45.38 29.85
N THR A 21 -39.69 -46.51 29.16
CA THR A 21 -40.72 -47.50 29.52
C THR A 21 -40.07 -48.61 30.35
N LEU A 22 -40.60 -48.79 31.56
CA LEU A 22 -40.27 -49.81 32.53
C LEU A 22 -40.44 -51.21 31.93
N VAL A 23 -39.37 -52.00 31.91
CA VAL A 23 -39.44 -53.46 31.68
C VAL A 23 -39.61 -54.13 33.04
N THR A 24 -40.80 -54.64 33.33
CA THR A 24 -41.05 -55.50 34.50
C THR A 24 -40.78 -56.96 34.14
N GLN A 25 -39.75 -57.55 34.75
CA GLN A 25 -39.53 -58.99 34.81
C GLN A 25 -40.62 -59.66 35.68
N PRO A 26 -41.13 -60.85 35.33
CA PRO A 26 -41.77 -61.71 36.30
C PRO A 26 -40.73 -62.57 37.02
N ALA A 27 -40.84 -62.58 38.34
CA ALA A 27 -40.15 -63.49 39.24
C ALA A 27 -40.76 -64.90 39.15
N SER A 28 -39.91 -65.92 39.07
CA SER A 28 -40.29 -67.31 39.27
C SER A 28 -39.32 -67.95 40.27
N GLN A 29 -39.75 -68.01 41.52
CA GLN A 29 -39.10 -68.75 42.60
C GLN A 29 -40.14 -69.70 43.19
N GLU A 30 -39.98 -71.00 42.94
CA GLU A 30 -39.74 -72.03 43.98
C GLU A 30 -39.83 -73.43 43.37
N ARG A 31 -38.72 -74.17 43.51
CA ARG A 31 -38.66 -75.62 43.38
C ARG A 31 -39.08 -76.20 44.72
N GLN A 32 -40.08 -77.08 44.73
CA GLN A 32 -40.16 -78.16 45.73
C GLN A 32 -40.59 -79.46 45.07
N PHE A 33 -39.71 -80.46 45.21
CA PHE A 33 -39.86 -81.84 44.78
C PHE A 33 -40.75 -82.60 45.78
N MET A 34 -41.65 -83.47 45.29
CA MET A 34 -41.84 -84.84 45.81
C MET A 34 -42.94 -85.58 45.03
N GLY A 35 -42.56 -86.70 44.40
CA GLY A 35 -43.38 -87.92 44.40
C GLY A 35 -44.16 -88.26 43.13
N GLY A 36 -43.78 -89.39 42.53
CA GLY A 36 -44.72 -90.28 41.84
C GLY A 36 -44.58 -90.29 40.32
N GLY A 37 -43.92 -91.32 39.81
CA GLY A 37 -43.73 -91.53 38.39
C GLY A 37 -44.95 -92.14 37.70
N GLY A 38 -44.91 -92.10 36.36
CA GLY A 38 -45.80 -92.90 35.54
C GLY A 38 -46.31 -92.18 34.31
N GLY A 39 -45.56 -92.30 33.20
CA GLY A 39 -46.14 -92.41 31.87
C GLY A 39 -46.60 -91.12 31.18
N GLY A 40 -46.22 -91.00 29.91
CA GLY A 40 -47.01 -90.24 28.93
C GLY A 40 -46.22 -89.18 28.19
N ARG A 41 -45.85 -89.51 26.94
CA ARG A 41 -45.62 -88.54 25.87
C ARG A 41 -46.75 -87.49 25.91
N GLY A 42 -46.46 -86.24 26.29
CA GLY A 42 -47.46 -85.17 26.39
C GLY A 42 -46.88 -83.82 26.88
N ALA A 43 -45.99 -83.83 27.86
CA ALA A 43 -45.42 -82.58 28.41
C ALA A 43 -44.45 -81.82 27.46
N GLY A 44 -43.87 -82.50 26.47
CA GLY A 44 -42.94 -81.88 25.51
C GLY A 44 -43.64 -81.16 24.34
N GLU A 45 -44.86 -81.58 23.99
CA GLU A 45 -45.63 -80.96 22.90
C GLU A 45 -46.40 -79.74 23.41
N ASP A 46 -46.99 -79.82 24.61
CA ASP A 46 -47.69 -78.70 25.24
C ASP A 46 -46.76 -77.50 25.54
N THR A 47 -45.52 -77.76 25.94
CA THR A 47 -44.49 -76.71 26.18
C THR A 47 -44.03 -76.03 24.89
N MET A 48 -43.96 -76.77 23.77
CA MET A 48 -43.64 -76.21 22.46
C MET A 48 -44.78 -75.32 21.94
N LEU A 49 -46.04 -75.75 22.11
CA LEU A 49 -47.22 -74.96 21.74
C LEU A 49 -47.30 -73.65 22.52
N GLU A 50 -47.06 -73.68 23.84
CA GLU A 50 -47.05 -72.48 24.69
C GLU A 50 -45.95 -71.49 24.26
N THR A 51 -44.76 -72.00 23.93
CA THR A 51 -43.65 -71.17 23.41
C THR A 51 -44.00 -70.51 22.06
N ILE A 52 -44.69 -71.23 21.17
CA ILE A 52 -45.14 -70.69 19.87
C ILE A 52 -46.19 -69.60 20.07
N MET A 53 -47.18 -69.82 20.95
CA MET A 53 -48.21 -68.82 21.22
C MET A 53 -47.60 -67.54 21.81
N ALA A 54 -46.63 -67.67 22.71
CA ALA A 54 -45.89 -66.53 23.26
C ALA A 54 -45.14 -65.75 22.16
N ALA A 55 -44.42 -66.44 21.27
CA ALA A 55 -43.72 -65.80 20.15
C ALA A 55 -44.68 -65.11 19.16
N ILE A 56 -45.86 -65.69 18.90
CA ILE A 56 -46.90 -65.06 18.07
C ILE A 56 -47.45 -63.79 18.73
N ALA A 57 -47.65 -63.80 20.05
CA ALA A 57 -48.10 -62.63 20.78
C ALA A 57 -47.07 -61.49 20.74
N GLU A 58 -45.78 -61.81 20.88
CA GLU A 58 -44.67 -60.86 20.74
C GLU A 58 -44.61 -60.28 19.32
N LEU A 59 -44.65 -61.14 18.29
CA LEU A 59 -44.73 -60.69 16.89
C LEU A 59 -45.94 -59.80 16.62
N THR A 60 -47.07 -60.07 17.28
CA THR A 60 -48.27 -59.23 17.14
C THR A 60 -48.06 -57.85 17.76
N LEU A 61 -47.29 -57.73 18.85
CA LEU A 61 -46.91 -56.45 19.44
C LEU A 61 -45.93 -55.70 18.52
N ASP A 62 -44.90 -56.38 18.00
CA ASP A 62 -43.94 -55.79 17.07
C ASP A 62 -44.63 -55.23 15.82
N VAL A 63 -45.58 -55.97 15.23
CA VAL A 63 -46.36 -55.50 14.08
C VAL A 63 -47.18 -54.24 14.41
N LYS A 64 -47.74 -54.15 15.62
CA LYS A 64 -48.45 -52.93 16.07
C LYS A 64 -47.49 -51.75 16.22
N THR A 65 -46.30 -51.97 16.76
CA THR A 65 -45.25 -50.95 16.90
C THR A 65 -44.78 -50.47 15.53
N VAL A 66 -44.42 -51.38 14.61
CA VAL A 66 -44.02 -51.05 13.24
C VAL A 66 -45.11 -50.24 12.52
N LYS A 67 -46.39 -50.57 12.73
CA LYS A 67 -47.50 -49.80 12.16
C LYS A 67 -47.56 -48.37 12.70
N ALA A 68 -47.28 -48.18 14.00
CA ALA A 68 -47.20 -46.85 14.60
C ALA A 68 -46.00 -46.06 14.04
N ASP A 69 -44.83 -46.69 13.94
CA ASP A 69 -43.62 -46.08 13.38
C ASP A 69 -43.83 -45.65 11.93
N ILE A 70 -44.47 -46.49 11.10
CA ILE A 70 -44.84 -46.16 9.71
C ILE A 70 -45.73 -44.90 9.65
N ASN A 71 -46.69 -44.76 10.56
CA ASN A 71 -47.54 -43.58 10.60
C ASN A 71 -46.78 -42.33 11.03
N SER A 72 -45.84 -42.45 11.98
CA SER A 72 -44.94 -41.37 12.37
C SER A 72 -44.07 -40.92 11.20
N VAL A 73 -43.39 -41.86 10.53
CA VAL A 73 -42.55 -41.57 9.35
C VAL A 73 -43.36 -40.90 8.24
N LYS A 74 -44.62 -41.29 8.05
CA LYS A 74 -45.50 -40.64 7.07
C LYS A 74 -45.82 -39.18 7.44
N ALA A 75 -45.97 -38.88 8.74
CA ALA A 75 -46.14 -37.52 9.22
C ALA A 75 -44.85 -36.70 9.02
N ASP A 76 -43.69 -37.26 9.36
CA ASP A 76 -42.38 -36.63 9.17
C ASP A 76 -42.13 -36.30 7.69
N ILE A 77 -42.44 -37.22 6.78
CA ILE A 77 -42.35 -37.02 5.32
C ILE A 77 -43.20 -35.82 4.87
N ASN A 78 -44.41 -35.67 5.41
CA ASN A 78 -45.28 -34.54 5.08
C ASN A 78 -44.72 -33.22 5.63
N SER A 79 -44.14 -33.23 6.83
CA SER A 79 -43.46 -32.06 7.40
C SER A 79 -42.26 -31.65 6.55
N VAL A 80 -41.38 -32.58 6.20
CA VAL A 80 -40.22 -32.33 5.33
C VAL A 80 -40.65 -31.78 3.97
N LYS A 81 -41.77 -32.27 3.41
CA LYS A 81 -42.32 -31.73 2.16
C LYS A 81 -42.77 -30.27 2.29
N ALA A 82 -43.31 -29.88 3.45
CA ALA A 82 -43.67 -28.49 3.73
C ALA A 82 -42.40 -27.63 3.87
N ASP A 83 -41.40 -28.10 4.61
CA ASP A 83 -40.12 -27.39 4.79
C ASP A 83 -39.41 -27.16 3.45
N ILE A 84 -39.40 -28.17 2.57
CA ILE A 84 -38.84 -28.06 1.21
C ILE A 84 -39.54 -26.95 0.41
N ASN A 85 -40.86 -26.82 0.52
CA ASN A 85 -41.60 -25.77 -0.18
C ASN A 85 -41.29 -24.38 0.40
N SER A 86 -41.13 -24.27 1.73
CA SER A 86 -40.72 -23.03 2.38
C SER A 86 -39.32 -22.60 1.91
N VAL A 87 -38.34 -23.51 1.94
CA VAL A 87 -36.97 -23.25 1.48
C VAL A 87 -36.95 -22.83 0.01
N LYS A 88 -37.80 -23.41 -0.83
CA LYS A 88 -37.94 -22.99 -2.23
C LYS A 88 -38.44 -21.56 -2.38
N ALA A 89 -39.34 -21.12 -1.50
CA ALA A 89 -39.81 -19.73 -1.47
C ALA A 89 -38.70 -18.79 -0.99
N ASP A 90 -37.97 -19.15 0.06
CA ASP A 90 -36.85 -18.36 0.59
C ASP A 90 -35.75 -18.18 -0.47
N ILE A 91 -35.40 -19.24 -1.21
CA ILE A 91 -34.45 -19.18 -2.32
C ILE A 91 -34.88 -18.16 -3.39
N ASN A 92 -36.17 -18.11 -3.72
CA ASN A 92 -36.68 -17.15 -4.69
C ASN A 92 -36.61 -15.71 -4.17
N SER A 93 -36.88 -15.50 -2.88
CA SER A 93 -36.73 -14.19 -2.23
C SER A 93 -35.27 -13.73 -2.25
N VAL A 94 -34.33 -14.58 -1.83
CA VAL A 94 -32.89 -14.27 -1.84
C VAL A 94 -32.40 -13.95 -3.25
N LYS A 95 -32.91 -14.65 -4.28
CA LYS A 95 -32.59 -14.34 -5.67
C LYS A 95 -33.06 -12.94 -6.09
N ALA A 96 -34.20 -12.48 -5.58
CA ALA A 96 -34.67 -11.11 -5.82
C ALA A 96 -33.80 -10.09 -5.10
N ASP A 97 -33.43 -10.34 -3.84
CA ASP A 97 -32.56 -9.46 -3.05
C ASP A 97 -31.17 -9.30 -3.71
N ILE A 98 -30.58 -10.40 -4.21
CA ILE A 98 -29.31 -10.38 -4.96
C ILE A 98 -29.41 -9.48 -6.19
N ASN A 99 -30.51 -9.55 -6.93
CA ASN A 99 -30.70 -8.69 -8.11
C ASN A 99 -30.85 -7.21 -7.72
N SER A 100 -31.52 -6.91 -6.61
CA SER A 100 -31.62 -5.55 -6.07
C SER A 100 -30.25 -5.00 -5.68
N VAL A 101 -29.47 -5.78 -4.90
CA VAL A 101 -28.11 -5.38 -4.48
C VAL A 101 -27.20 -5.15 -5.69
N LYS A 102 -27.32 -5.97 -6.75
CA LYS A 102 -26.56 -5.76 -7.98
C LYS A 102 -26.92 -4.43 -8.65
N ALA A 103 -28.18 -4.02 -8.63
CA ALA A 103 -28.61 -2.72 -9.14
C ALA A 103 -28.08 -1.57 -8.27
N ASP A 104 -28.13 -1.72 -6.94
CA ASP A 104 -27.60 -0.73 -6.00
C ASP A 104 -26.09 -0.53 -6.19
N ILE A 105 -25.32 -1.62 -6.37
CA ILE A 105 -23.88 -1.56 -6.65
C ILE A 105 -23.60 -0.78 -7.93
N ASN A 106 -24.33 -1.04 -9.02
CA ASN A 106 -24.15 -0.31 -10.27
C ASN A 106 -24.43 1.19 -10.09
N SER A 107 -25.51 1.55 -9.38
CA SER A 107 -25.83 2.95 -9.08
C SER A 107 -24.75 3.62 -8.21
N VAL A 108 -24.18 2.90 -7.26
CA VAL A 108 -23.05 3.40 -6.45
C VAL A 108 -21.81 3.60 -7.31
N SER A 109 -21.48 2.68 -8.21
CA SER A 109 -20.38 2.85 -9.16
C SER A 109 -20.54 4.12 -10.00
N GLU A 110 -21.72 4.33 -10.60
CA GLU A 110 -22.01 5.55 -11.37
C GLU A 110 -21.84 6.83 -10.52
N ARG A 111 -22.31 6.82 -9.28
CA ARG A 111 -22.16 7.97 -8.36
C ARG A 111 -20.71 8.22 -7.96
N VAL A 112 -19.89 7.17 -7.82
CA VAL A 112 -18.46 7.28 -7.53
C VAL A 112 -17.73 7.88 -8.73
N ASP A 113 -18.07 7.45 -9.95
CA ASP A 113 -17.51 8.02 -11.18
C ASP A 113 -17.88 9.51 -11.30
N GLU A 114 -19.14 9.88 -11.06
CA GLU A 114 -19.57 11.29 -11.03
C GLU A 114 -18.83 12.11 -9.96
N LEU A 115 -18.55 11.52 -8.80
CA LEU A 115 -17.80 12.20 -7.73
C LEU A 115 -16.33 12.38 -8.12
N GLY A 116 -15.73 11.40 -8.81
CA GLY A 116 -14.42 11.52 -9.42
C GLY A 116 -14.39 12.68 -10.42
N GLU A 117 -15.34 12.72 -11.36
CA GLU A 117 -15.44 13.83 -12.33
C GLU A 117 -15.64 15.20 -11.65
N LYS A 118 -16.49 15.27 -10.61
CA LYS A 118 -16.70 16.53 -9.85
C LYS A 118 -15.46 16.94 -9.06
N PHE A 119 -14.70 15.99 -8.53
CA PHE A 119 -13.44 16.25 -7.85
C PHE A 119 -12.41 16.83 -8.83
N GLU A 120 -12.26 16.22 -10.00
CA GLU A 120 -11.38 16.73 -11.07
C GLU A 120 -11.85 18.10 -11.59
N ALA A 121 -13.15 18.31 -11.77
CA ALA A 121 -13.73 19.58 -12.21
C ALA A 121 -13.60 20.70 -11.15
N GLN A 122 -13.57 20.36 -9.85
CA GLN A 122 -13.23 21.33 -8.79
C GLN A 122 -11.73 21.63 -8.74
N ASN A 123 -10.89 20.71 -9.21
CA ASN A 123 -9.44 20.84 -9.25
C ASN A 123 -8.92 21.59 -10.50
N ASN A 124 -9.78 22.36 -11.16
CA ASN A 124 -9.54 23.22 -12.34
C ASN A 124 -8.51 24.37 -12.11
N GLY A 125 -7.59 24.22 -11.15
CA GLY A 125 -6.47 25.10 -10.86
C GLY A 125 -5.10 24.47 -11.18
N GLY A 126 -5.08 23.38 -11.95
CA GLY A 126 -3.84 22.71 -12.34
C GLY A 126 -3.08 22.10 -11.16
N VAL A 127 -3.79 21.65 -10.12
CA VAL A 127 -3.17 21.05 -8.92
C VAL A 127 -3.31 19.54 -8.96
N LYS A 128 -2.19 18.81 -9.00
CA LYS A 128 -2.17 17.35 -9.14
C LYS A 128 -1.32 16.71 -8.05
N VAL A 129 -1.82 15.66 -7.40
CA VAL A 129 -0.99 14.86 -6.49
C VAL A 129 -0.19 13.87 -7.32
N LEU A 130 1.13 13.84 -7.14
CA LEU A 130 2.02 12.98 -7.92
C LEU A 130 2.45 11.75 -7.12
N ASP A 131 1.80 10.62 -7.41
CA ASP A 131 2.06 9.36 -6.73
C ASP A 131 3.46 8.81 -7.02
N GLY A 132 4.14 8.34 -5.98
CA GLY A 132 5.47 7.71 -6.06
C GLY A 132 6.63 8.66 -6.40
N VAL A 133 6.39 9.95 -6.65
CA VAL A 133 7.46 10.92 -6.93
C VAL A 133 8.33 11.16 -5.70
N TYR A 134 7.71 11.26 -4.51
CA TYR A 134 8.46 11.43 -3.26
C TYR A 134 9.47 10.30 -3.07
N ASP A 135 9.02 9.06 -3.19
CA ASP A 135 9.84 7.87 -3.01
C ASP A 135 10.90 7.74 -4.10
N SER A 136 10.61 8.16 -5.33
CA SER A 136 11.59 8.19 -6.41
C SER A 136 12.76 9.12 -6.13
N VAL A 137 12.48 10.33 -5.64
CA VAL A 137 13.53 11.32 -5.31
C VAL A 137 14.28 10.89 -4.04
N MET A 138 13.56 10.42 -3.02
CA MET A 138 14.17 9.98 -1.76
C MET A 138 15.11 8.79 -1.96
N ASN A 139 14.75 7.84 -2.83
CA ASN A 139 15.54 6.65 -3.10
C ASN A 139 16.42 6.79 -4.35
N ALA A 140 16.75 8.03 -4.75
CA ALA A 140 17.62 8.26 -5.90
C ALA A 140 19.01 7.63 -5.67
N GLU A 141 19.53 7.01 -6.72
CA GLU A 141 20.75 6.21 -6.70
C GLU A 141 21.96 7.06 -7.10
N TRP A 142 23.09 6.90 -6.41
CA TRP A 142 24.33 7.59 -6.72
C TRP A 142 25.24 6.71 -7.57
N SER A 143 25.81 7.27 -8.64
CA SER A 143 26.96 6.69 -9.34
C SER A 143 28.09 7.73 -9.42
N HIS A 144 29.33 7.28 -9.53
CA HIS A 144 30.49 8.17 -9.54
C HIS A 144 31.37 7.95 -10.76
N VAL A 145 31.99 9.05 -11.19
CA VAL A 145 32.95 9.12 -12.29
C VAL A 145 34.32 9.47 -11.71
N VAL A 146 35.26 8.56 -11.89
CA VAL A 146 36.63 8.70 -11.39
C VAL A 146 37.63 8.72 -12.53
N VAL A 147 38.75 9.41 -12.29
CA VAL A 147 39.95 9.32 -13.10
C VAL A 147 40.93 8.37 -12.39
N ASN A 148 41.20 7.23 -13.04
CA ASN A 148 42.20 6.26 -12.58
C ASN A 148 43.54 6.53 -13.25
N CYS A 149 44.47 7.16 -12.50
CA CYS A 149 45.81 7.50 -13.01
C CYS A 149 46.80 6.32 -13.01
N ALA A 150 46.44 5.16 -12.44
CA ALA A 150 47.39 4.06 -12.22
C ALA A 150 47.50 3.03 -13.37
N GLU A 151 46.55 2.99 -14.30
CA GLU A 151 46.44 1.88 -15.27
C GLU A 151 46.57 2.28 -16.75
N HIS A 152 46.75 3.56 -17.08
CA HIS A 152 46.77 4.01 -18.47
C HIS A 152 48.03 4.80 -18.85
N ASP A 153 48.84 4.19 -19.71
CA ASP A 153 49.93 4.83 -20.46
C ASP A 153 49.40 6.02 -21.26
N GLU A 154 49.63 7.24 -20.74
CA GLU A 154 49.68 8.59 -21.34
C GLU A 154 48.71 9.01 -22.48
N LYS A 155 47.75 8.18 -22.92
CA LYS A 155 47.04 8.39 -24.19
C LYS A 155 45.52 8.47 -24.07
N TRP A 156 44.94 7.95 -22.99
CA TRP A 156 43.50 8.07 -22.71
C TRP A 156 43.27 8.12 -21.20
N LEU A 157 42.73 9.24 -20.69
CA LEU A 157 42.22 9.31 -19.31
C LEU A 157 41.02 8.35 -19.23
N GLY A 158 41.21 7.18 -18.64
CA GLY A 158 40.14 6.22 -18.40
C GLY A 158 39.16 6.79 -17.38
N MET A 159 37.96 7.17 -17.84
CA MET A 159 36.83 7.52 -16.99
C MET A 159 36.05 6.25 -16.70
N ASP A 160 36.12 5.77 -15.46
CA ASP A 160 35.32 4.64 -15.02
C ASP A 160 34.06 5.13 -14.32
N VAL A 161 32.90 4.59 -14.72
CA VAL A 161 31.62 4.78 -14.03
C VAL A 161 31.41 3.56 -13.13
N SER A 162 31.45 3.79 -11.83
CA SER A 162 31.21 2.73 -10.84
C SER A 162 29.89 2.97 -10.11
N ASP A 163 29.06 1.93 -10.05
CA ASP A 163 27.84 1.94 -9.26
C ASP A 163 28.20 1.97 -7.76
N ALA A 164 27.77 3.00 -7.04
CA ALA A 164 27.94 3.03 -5.60
C ALA A 164 26.93 2.07 -4.97
N LYS A 165 27.29 0.78 -4.87
CA LYS A 165 26.51 -0.25 -4.14
C LYS A 165 26.65 -0.10 -2.62
N SER A 166 26.53 1.12 -2.10
CA SER A 166 26.49 1.38 -0.66
C SER A 166 25.08 1.84 -0.28
N GLU A 167 24.54 1.26 0.79
CA GLU A 167 23.29 1.71 1.41
C GLU A 167 23.47 3.12 1.99
N GLY A 168 23.28 4.15 1.15
CA GLY A 168 23.32 5.55 1.56
C GLY A 168 24.15 6.45 0.64
N GLN A 169 24.09 7.76 0.92
CA GLN A 169 24.87 8.75 0.20
C GLN A 169 26.38 8.47 0.38
N PRO A 170 27.15 8.35 -0.71
CA PRO A 170 28.61 8.19 -0.62
C PRO A 170 29.25 9.40 0.08
N GLN A 171 30.42 9.21 0.68
CA GLN A 171 31.15 10.32 1.27
C GLN A 171 31.82 11.14 0.16
N LEU A 172 31.11 12.18 -0.29
CA LEU A 172 31.51 13.06 -1.39
C LEU A 172 32.41 14.21 -0.89
N TRP A 173 32.62 15.24 -1.71
CA TRP A 173 33.48 16.39 -1.38
C TRP A 173 33.13 17.00 -0.02
N SER A 174 34.14 17.08 0.84
CA SER A 174 34.07 17.81 2.11
C SER A 174 33.88 19.31 1.87
N GLY A 175 33.42 20.03 2.90
CA GLY A 175 33.26 21.49 2.83
C GLY A 175 34.57 22.19 2.49
N SER A 176 35.70 21.75 3.04
CA SER A 176 37.04 22.30 2.75
C SER A 176 37.45 22.05 1.31
N GLN A 177 37.22 20.84 0.78
CA GLN A 177 37.47 20.56 -0.63
C GLN A 177 36.61 21.47 -1.50
N ALA A 178 35.30 21.53 -1.27
CA ALA A 178 34.37 22.31 -2.08
C ALA A 178 34.65 23.84 -2.07
N HIS A 179 35.26 24.36 -1.01
CA HIS A 179 35.66 25.78 -0.88
C HIS A 179 37.07 26.09 -1.39
N ALA A 180 37.83 25.08 -1.85
CA ALA A 180 39.18 25.31 -2.34
C ALA A 180 39.16 26.28 -3.55
N PRO A 181 39.99 27.35 -3.54
CA PRO A 181 40.07 28.27 -4.66
C PRO A 181 40.59 27.55 -5.91
N TYR A 182 40.11 27.98 -7.08
CA TYR A 182 40.64 27.49 -8.34
C TYR A 182 42.08 27.97 -8.53
N ASP A 183 42.99 27.03 -8.76
CA ASP A 183 44.38 27.30 -9.12
C ASP A 183 44.54 27.16 -10.65
N PRO A 184 44.90 28.23 -11.38
CA PRO A 184 45.15 28.14 -12.82
C PRO A 184 46.45 27.40 -13.17
N GLU A 185 47.40 27.26 -12.25
CA GLU A 185 48.67 26.54 -12.47
C GLU A 185 48.51 25.03 -12.25
N GLU A 186 47.52 24.62 -11.45
CA GLU A 186 47.15 23.22 -11.20
C GLU A 186 45.71 22.94 -11.65
N PRO A 187 45.49 22.58 -12.94
CA PRO A 187 44.17 22.23 -13.43
C PRO A 187 43.55 21.11 -12.59
N TRP A 188 42.30 21.30 -12.16
CA TRP A 188 41.63 20.31 -11.33
C TRP A 188 41.32 19.02 -12.11
N GLU A 189 41.91 17.91 -11.66
CA GLU A 189 41.75 16.57 -12.25
C GLU A 189 40.86 15.63 -11.41
N GLY A 190 40.16 16.17 -10.42
CA GLY A 190 39.39 15.41 -9.44
C GLY A 190 40.05 15.38 -8.06
N ASP A 191 39.27 14.98 -7.05
CA ASP A 191 39.72 14.90 -5.66
C ASP A 191 39.68 13.45 -5.16
N GLU A 192 40.66 13.07 -4.33
CA GLU A 192 40.55 11.85 -3.55
C GLU A 192 39.48 12.05 -2.46
N VAL A 193 38.48 11.16 -2.43
CA VAL A 193 37.42 11.17 -1.43
C VAL A 193 37.28 9.81 -0.75
N PRO A 194 36.89 9.74 0.53
CA PRO A 194 36.78 8.47 1.24
C PRO A 194 35.77 7.53 0.56
N GLY A 195 36.18 6.26 0.40
CA GLY A 195 35.31 5.22 -0.17
C GLY A 195 35.22 5.20 -1.70
N VAL A 196 35.99 6.04 -2.39
CA VAL A 196 36.12 6.05 -3.85
C VAL A 196 37.57 5.74 -4.23
N SER A 197 37.77 4.77 -5.13
CA SER A 197 39.09 4.48 -5.69
C SER A 197 39.34 5.36 -6.90
N GLY A 198 40.42 6.17 -6.87
CA GLY A 198 40.74 7.15 -7.91
C GLY A 198 40.34 8.59 -7.54
N LYS A 199 40.54 9.52 -8.47
CA LYS A 199 40.16 10.93 -8.29
C LYS A 199 38.72 11.15 -8.71
N LEU A 200 37.84 11.54 -7.78
CA LEU A 200 36.44 11.83 -8.06
C LEU A 200 36.30 13.15 -8.83
N VAL A 201 35.63 13.08 -9.99
CA VAL A 201 35.39 14.26 -10.86
C VAL A 201 33.91 14.61 -10.93
N MET A 202 33.03 13.63 -10.90
CA MET A 202 31.60 13.87 -11.05
C MET A 202 30.82 12.74 -10.40
N VAL A 203 29.62 13.04 -9.94
CA VAL A 203 28.64 12.03 -9.56
C VAL A 203 27.34 12.26 -10.29
N THR A 204 26.63 11.18 -10.53
CA THR A 204 25.28 11.19 -11.07
C THR A 204 24.30 10.78 -9.98
N LEU A 205 23.14 11.44 -9.97
CA LEU A 205 22.05 11.11 -9.07
C LEU A 205 20.82 10.76 -9.90
N LYS A 206 20.45 9.48 -9.87
CA LYS A 206 19.43 8.90 -10.73
C LYS A 206 18.13 8.67 -9.98
N SER A 207 17.05 9.29 -10.44
CA SER A 207 15.71 9.13 -9.88
C SER A 207 14.82 8.40 -10.88
N LYS A 208 14.14 7.32 -10.46
CA LYS A 208 13.32 6.47 -11.36
C LYS A 208 12.24 7.22 -12.15
N LYS A 209 11.73 8.33 -11.61
CA LYS A 209 10.71 9.19 -12.23
C LYS A 209 11.29 10.50 -12.77
N GLY A 210 12.59 10.77 -12.59
CA GLY A 210 13.24 12.03 -12.98
C GLY A 210 13.31 13.09 -11.87
N TRP A 211 13.44 14.36 -12.29
CA TRP A 211 13.68 15.52 -11.43
C TRP A 211 12.79 16.69 -11.84
N PRO A 212 12.38 17.62 -10.96
CA PRO A 212 11.46 18.71 -11.33
C PRO A 212 11.88 19.54 -12.56
N TYR A 213 13.18 19.68 -12.82
CA TYR A 213 13.70 20.39 -14.00
C TYR A 213 13.36 19.70 -15.34
N MET A 214 13.30 18.37 -15.35
CA MET A 214 12.85 17.52 -16.46
C MET A 214 11.56 16.83 -16.02
N PRO A 215 10.38 17.34 -16.42
CA PRO A 215 9.09 16.93 -15.86
C PRO A 215 9.01 15.42 -15.61
N PHE A 216 8.54 15.04 -14.42
CA PHE A 216 8.49 13.63 -14.05
C PHE A 216 7.69 12.81 -15.08
N ASP A 217 8.05 11.55 -15.29
CA ASP A 217 7.40 10.60 -16.21
C ASP A 217 5.93 10.25 -15.85
N VAL A 218 5.31 11.02 -14.96
CA VAL A 218 3.91 10.92 -14.54
C VAL A 218 3.00 11.92 -15.27
N VAL A 219 3.58 12.89 -15.98
CA VAL A 219 2.82 13.85 -16.80
C VAL A 219 2.53 13.20 -18.15
N GLU A 220 1.25 12.86 -18.40
CA GLU A 220 0.81 12.18 -19.62
C GLU A 220 1.24 12.94 -20.88
N GLY A 221 2.08 12.30 -21.69
CA GLY A 221 2.48 12.78 -23.01
C GLY A 221 3.61 11.91 -23.57
N PRO A 222 3.56 11.51 -24.86
CA PRO A 222 4.66 10.79 -25.46
C PRO A 222 5.85 11.75 -25.63
N MET A 223 6.76 11.78 -24.65
CA MET A 223 8.10 12.26 -24.94
C MET A 223 8.78 11.20 -25.80
N GLY A 224 8.93 11.49 -27.09
CA GLY A 224 9.55 10.59 -28.06
C GLY A 224 10.92 10.06 -27.58
N PRO A 225 11.40 8.96 -28.19
CA PRO A 225 12.72 8.41 -27.86
C PRO A 225 13.78 9.50 -28.02
N VAL A 226 14.60 9.70 -26.98
CA VAL A 226 15.78 10.57 -27.11
C VAL A 226 16.84 9.78 -27.84
N GLU A 227 17.14 10.19 -29.07
CA GLU A 227 18.30 9.72 -29.81
C GLU A 227 19.58 10.29 -29.16
N THR A 228 20.11 9.61 -28.14
CA THR A 228 21.46 9.88 -27.65
C THR A 228 22.47 9.08 -28.46
N LEU A 229 23.68 9.65 -28.63
CA LEU A 229 24.80 8.99 -29.31
C LEU A 229 25.19 7.63 -28.67
N THR A 230 24.81 7.41 -27.42
CA THR A 230 25.13 6.20 -26.63
C THR A 230 23.92 5.26 -26.47
N GLY A 231 22.72 5.65 -26.90
CA GLY A 231 21.47 4.94 -26.60
C GLY A 231 21.08 4.98 -25.11
N TYR A 232 21.84 5.70 -24.26
CA TYR A 232 21.53 5.89 -22.85
C TYR A 232 20.55 7.04 -22.65
N ASP A 233 19.46 6.79 -21.93
CA ASP A 233 18.49 7.82 -21.56
C ASP A 233 18.89 8.50 -20.25
N GLY A 234 19.65 9.60 -20.35
CA GLY A 234 20.10 10.40 -19.22
C GLY A 234 19.06 11.39 -18.68
N ARG A 235 17.80 11.34 -19.13
CA ARG A 235 16.74 12.28 -18.70
C ARG A 235 16.46 12.25 -17.19
N HIS A 236 16.78 11.12 -16.56
CA HIS A 236 16.55 10.87 -15.13
C HIS A 236 17.76 11.15 -14.23
N ASP A 237 18.88 11.54 -14.83
CA ASP A 237 20.14 11.71 -14.13
C ASP A 237 20.44 13.19 -13.88
N ALA A 238 20.77 13.52 -12.64
CA ALA A 238 21.34 14.81 -12.29
C ALA A 238 22.86 14.69 -12.19
N TYR A 239 23.59 15.46 -13.01
CA TYR A 239 25.06 15.51 -12.99
C TYR A 239 25.53 16.54 -11.96
N ILE A 240 26.33 16.08 -11.00
CA ILE A 240 26.73 16.84 -9.83
C ILE A 240 28.24 16.87 -9.75
N ARG A 241 28.79 18.08 -9.59
CA ARG A 241 30.21 18.33 -9.36
C ARG A 241 30.44 18.95 -7.99
N LYS A 242 31.73 19.11 -7.68
CA LYS A 242 32.25 19.78 -6.49
C LYS A 242 31.59 21.14 -6.23
N GLU A 243 31.35 21.96 -7.26
CA GLU A 243 30.73 23.27 -7.09
C GLU A 243 29.27 23.20 -6.66
N ASN A 244 28.54 22.15 -7.04
CA ASN A 244 27.17 21.96 -6.55
C ASN A 244 27.17 21.61 -5.05
N PHE A 245 28.18 20.85 -4.59
CA PHE A 245 28.37 20.55 -3.16
C PHE A 245 28.76 21.78 -2.34
N LEU A 246 29.51 22.72 -2.92
CA LEU A 246 29.76 24.03 -2.29
C LEU A 246 28.45 24.76 -1.98
N VAL A 247 27.51 24.78 -2.94
CA VAL A 247 26.17 25.35 -2.75
C VAL A 247 25.43 24.63 -1.62
N TRP A 248 25.42 23.30 -1.61
CA TRP A 248 24.75 22.53 -0.56
C TRP A 248 25.33 22.82 0.83
N HIS A 249 26.66 22.80 1.01
CA HIS A 249 27.28 23.08 2.30
C HIS A 249 26.93 24.48 2.82
N THR A 250 26.91 25.47 1.93
CA THR A 250 26.50 26.85 2.25
C THR A 250 25.03 26.93 2.67
N VAL A 251 24.13 26.29 1.91
CA VAL A 251 22.69 26.24 2.20
C VAL A 251 22.44 25.52 3.53
N LYS A 252 23.10 24.38 3.75
CA LYS A 252 22.97 23.56 4.95
C LYS A 252 23.34 24.33 6.21
N GLU A 253 24.50 25.00 6.22
CA GLU A 253 24.94 25.77 7.39
C GLU A 253 23.92 26.84 7.80
N MET A 254 23.32 27.50 6.82
CA MET A 254 22.37 28.59 7.02
C MET A 254 20.98 28.08 7.39
N LEU A 255 20.57 26.97 6.79
CA LEU A 255 19.36 26.24 7.14
C LEU A 255 19.42 25.74 8.59
N ASP A 256 20.53 25.13 9.01
CA ASP A 256 20.74 24.67 10.39
C ASP A 256 20.58 25.83 11.38
N LYS A 257 21.23 26.97 11.11
CA LYS A 257 21.08 28.21 11.91
C LYS A 257 19.63 28.69 11.99
N TRP A 258 18.90 28.68 10.87
CA TRP A 258 17.49 29.09 10.82
C TRP A 258 16.57 28.17 11.63
N LEU A 259 16.75 26.85 11.50
CA LEU A 259 15.92 25.85 12.18
C LEU A 259 16.14 25.88 13.71
N GLU A 260 17.32 26.30 14.14
CA GLU A 260 17.68 26.58 15.53
C GLU A 260 17.27 27.97 16.04
N ASN A 261 16.61 28.79 15.20
CA ASN A 261 16.24 30.18 15.49
C ASN A 261 17.45 31.08 15.82
N LYS A 262 18.62 30.75 15.27
CA LYS A 262 19.87 31.50 15.47
C LYS A 262 20.11 32.43 14.28
N GLY A 263 19.47 33.60 14.30
CA GLY A 263 19.76 34.72 13.40
C GLY A 263 18.79 34.88 12.21
N ILE A 264 19.08 35.88 11.38
CA ILE A 264 18.32 36.21 10.18
C ILE A 264 18.93 35.45 9.00
N VAL A 265 18.12 34.69 8.28
CA VAL A 265 18.56 33.96 7.09
C VAL A 265 18.19 34.73 5.83
N ARG A 266 19.14 34.81 4.90
CA ARG A 266 19.01 35.52 3.63
C ARG A 266 18.82 34.51 2.49
N PRO A 267 18.02 34.84 1.47
CA PRO A 267 17.92 34.01 0.28
C PRO A 267 19.27 33.96 -0.45
N PHE A 268 19.58 32.81 -1.07
CA PHE A 268 20.75 32.63 -1.92
C PHE A 268 20.34 32.75 -3.38
N ILE A 269 21.20 33.39 -4.18
CA ILE A 269 21.11 33.39 -5.63
C ILE A 269 22.37 32.70 -6.14
N VAL A 270 22.19 31.59 -6.84
CA VAL A 270 23.29 30.88 -7.50
C VAL A 270 23.25 31.28 -8.98
N VAL A 271 24.28 31.98 -9.44
CA VAL A 271 24.40 32.40 -10.83
C VAL A 271 25.36 31.46 -11.54
N GLY A 272 24.83 30.66 -12.47
CA GLY A 272 25.65 29.87 -13.38
C GLY A 272 26.24 30.74 -14.49
N THR A 273 27.47 30.44 -14.93
CA THR A 273 28.03 31.06 -16.15
C THR A 273 27.34 30.49 -17.39
N PRO A 274 26.74 31.31 -18.27
CA PRO A 274 26.11 30.84 -19.50
C PRO A 274 27.07 30.06 -20.40
N GLY A 275 26.57 29.02 -21.08
CA GLY A 275 27.33 28.27 -22.10
C GLY A 275 28.22 27.14 -21.59
N ILE A 276 28.39 26.96 -20.27
CA ILE A 276 29.29 25.92 -19.71
C ILE A 276 28.50 24.79 -19.00
N GLY A 277 27.16 24.77 -19.08
CA GLY A 277 26.33 23.65 -18.62
C GLY A 277 26.39 23.34 -17.11
N LYS A 278 26.90 24.26 -16.27
CA LYS A 278 27.37 23.96 -14.90
C LYS A 278 26.30 23.91 -13.80
N SER A 279 25.04 24.31 -14.06
CA SER A 279 24.02 24.46 -13.01
C SER A 279 22.87 23.45 -13.04
N PHE A 280 22.80 22.58 -14.06
CA PHE A 280 21.66 21.69 -14.28
C PHE A 280 21.38 20.73 -13.09
N GLY A 281 22.41 20.29 -12.37
CA GLY A 281 22.25 19.39 -11.22
C GLY A 281 22.00 20.06 -9.86
N THR A 282 22.12 21.39 -9.75
CA THR A 282 22.09 22.08 -8.44
C THR A 282 20.73 21.96 -7.76
N GLY A 283 19.65 22.24 -8.49
CA GLY A 283 18.30 22.14 -7.94
C GLY A 283 17.97 20.73 -7.48
N SER A 284 18.28 19.72 -8.31
CA SER A 284 18.12 18.30 -7.99
C SER A 284 18.91 17.88 -6.76
N LEU A 285 20.18 18.28 -6.66
CA LEU A 285 21.00 18.03 -5.47
C LEU A 285 20.38 18.66 -4.23
N LEU A 286 19.99 19.94 -4.30
CA LEU A 286 19.39 20.64 -3.16
C LEU A 286 18.09 19.96 -2.72
N LEU A 287 17.22 19.59 -3.67
CA LEU A 287 15.98 18.88 -3.37
C LEU A 287 16.26 17.56 -2.63
N TYR A 288 17.14 16.72 -3.18
CA TYR A 288 17.53 15.46 -2.57
C TYR A 288 18.05 15.66 -1.14
N GLN A 289 18.98 16.60 -0.98
CA GLN A 289 19.63 16.88 0.29
C GLN A 289 18.66 17.45 1.36
N LEU A 290 17.74 18.34 0.96
CA LEU A 290 16.72 18.89 1.86
C LEU A 290 15.72 17.83 2.34
N LEU A 291 15.35 16.88 1.47
CA LEU A 291 14.49 15.76 1.85
C LEU A 291 15.19 14.81 2.84
N HIS A 292 16.50 14.60 2.68
CA HIS A 292 17.35 13.83 3.60
C HIS A 292 17.78 14.60 4.85
N HIS A 293 17.46 15.88 4.96
CA HIS A 293 17.86 16.70 6.09
C HIS A 293 17.32 16.11 7.41
N PRO A 294 18.16 15.91 8.44
CA PRO A 294 17.79 15.16 9.65
C PRO A 294 16.78 15.90 10.54
N SER A 295 16.68 17.22 10.40
CA SER A 295 15.71 17.99 11.18
C SER A 295 14.26 17.70 10.76
N ASP A 296 13.47 17.31 11.75
CA ASP A 296 12.01 17.15 11.72
C ASP A 296 11.25 18.47 11.62
N LYS A 297 11.89 19.59 12.00
CA LYS A 297 11.34 20.94 11.88
C LYS A 297 11.17 21.38 10.43
N LEU A 298 12.03 20.91 9.50
CA LEU A 298 11.84 21.15 8.07
C LEU A 298 10.76 20.19 7.56
N LYS A 299 9.57 20.71 7.29
CA LYS A 299 8.39 19.90 6.93
C LYS A 299 8.11 19.86 5.44
N VAL A 300 8.50 20.90 4.71
CA VAL A 300 8.13 21.10 3.31
C VAL A 300 9.33 21.60 2.49
N VAL A 301 9.48 21.08 1.27
CA VAL A 301 10.40 21.62 0.26
C VAL A 301 9.58 21.97 -0.98
N ALA A 302 9.58 23.24 -1.38
CA ALA A 302 8.93 23.70 -2.60
C ALA A 302 9.98 23.89 -3.70
N TYR A 303 9.69 23.39 -4.90
CA TYR A 303 10.56 23.52 -6.07
C TYR A 303 9.79 24.25 -7.17
N PHE A 304 10.27 25.43 -7.56
CA PHE A 304 9.69 26.25 -8.62
C PHE A 304 10.53 26.16 -9.88
N VAL A 305 9.88 25.92 -11.01
CA VAL A 305 10.55 25.80 -12.31
C VAL A 305 9.56 26.06 -13.43
N ARG A 306 9.97 26.88 -14.41
CA ARG A 306 9.16 27.19 -15.62
C ARG A 306 7.74 27.68 -15.33
N GLY A 307 7.54 28.43 -14.25
CA GLY A 307 6.23 28.94 -13.85
C GLY A 307 5.31 27.91 -13.16
N GLU A 308 5.79 26.69 -12.96
CA GLU A 308 5.13 25.63 -12.20
C GLU A 308 5.82 25.42 -10.84
N ALA A 309 5.18 24.65 -9.95
CA ALA A 309 5.76 24.30 -8.67
C ALA A 309 5.44 22.86 -8.22
N TYR A 310 6.39 22.25 -7.53
CA TYR A 310 6.24 20.96 -6.85
C TYR A 310 6.48 21.14 -5.36
N ILE A 311 5.47 20.84 -4.54
CA ILE A 311 5.56 20.91 -3.09
C ILE A 311 5.71 19.50 -2.52
N PHE A 312 6.89 19.23 -1.96
CA PHE A 312 7.22 17.97 -1.28
C PHE A 312 6.91 18.11 0.21
N HIS A 313 5.95 17.36 0.70
CA HIS A 313 5.66 17.25 2.12
C HIS A 313 6.43 16.06 2.70
N LYS A 314 7.37 16.34 3.60
CA LYS A 314 8.16 15.28 4.27
C LYS A 314 7.27 14.41 5.15
N GLU A 315 6.31 15.03 5.83
CA GLU A 315 5.28 14.33 6.58
C GLU A 315 4.21 13.78 5.63
N GLY A 316 3.99 12.47 5.69
CA GLY A 316 3.11 11.76 4.76
C GLY A 316 3.70 11.48 3.38
N ARG A 317 4.97 11.86 3.11
CA ARG A 317 5.72 11.52 1.88
C ARG A 317 4.93 11.79 0.58
N ARG A 318 4.30 12.95 0.47
CA ARG A 318 3.44 13.32 -0.67
C ARG A 318 4.03 14.47 -1.48
N VAL A 319 3.76 14.49 -2.78
CA VAL A 319 4.14 15.58 -3.70
C VAL A 319 2.89 16.14 -4.36
N VAL A 320 2.75 17.47 -4.34
CA VAL A 320 1.67 18.18 -5.01
C VAL A 320 2.27 19.09 -6.07
N HIS A 321 1.90 18.85 -7.33
CA HIS A 321 2.23 19.68 -8.48
C HIS A 321 1.18 20.77 -8.65
N TYR A 322 1.65 21.96 -9.00
CA TYR A 322 0.87 23.13 -9.32
C TYR A 322 1.34 23.63 -10.68
N GLU A 323 0.49 23.57 -11.69
CA GLU A 323 0.75 24.10 -13.05
C GLU A 323 0.93 25.62 -13.04
N GLU A 324 0.48 26.31 -11.99
CA GLU A 324 0.69 27.75 -11.81
C GLU A 324 1.37 28.09 -10.49
N GLU A 325 2.53 28.74 -10.55
CA GLU A 325 3.31 29.22 -9.40
C GLU A 325 2.45 30.00 -8.40
N LYS A 326 1.54 30.85 -8.88
CA LYS A 326 0.66 31.67 -8.02
C LYS A 326 -0.19 30.82 -7.06
N ASN A 327 -0.57 29.60 -7.46
CA ASN A 327 -1.38 28.70 -6.64
C ASN A 327 -0.51 28.04 -5.56
N ALA A 328 0.70 27.60 -5.91
CA ALA A 328 1.67 27.10 -4.94
C ALA A 328 2.09 28.17 -3.91
N VAL A 329 2.31 29.41 -4.34
CA VAL A 329 2.64 30.53 -3.44
C VAL A 329 1.51 30.80 -2.44
N LYS A 330 0.23 30.70 -2.85
CA LYS A 330 -0.91 30.81 -1.93
C LYS A 330 -0.88 29.72 -0.87
N GLU A 331 -0.62 28.47 -1.27
CA GLU A 331 -0.53 27.34 -0.34
C GLU A 331 0.63 27.50 0.64
N ILE A 332 1.83 27.87 0.16
CA ILE A 332 3.01 28.11 1.00
C ILE A 332 2.75 29.24 2.01
N ASN A 333 2.09 30.32 1.61
CA ASN A 333 1.71 31.39 2.51
C ASN A 333 0.72 30.90 3.59
N GLY A 334 -0.22 30.02 3.23
CA GLY A 334 -1.10 29.34 4.18
C GLY A 334 -0.31 28.51 5.20
N MET A 335 0.61 27.67 4.72
CA MET A 335 1.48 26.85 5.56
C MET A 335 2.34 27.69 6.51
N ALA A 336 2.94 28.79 6.01
CA ALA A 336 3.77 29.68 6.80
C ALA A 336 2.97 30.37 7.93
N ARG A 337 1.72 30.79 7.66
CA ARG A 337 0.82 31.34 8.69
C ARG A 337 0.49 30.33 9.80
N ASN A 338 0.47 29.05 9.45
CA ASN A 338 0.28 27.94 10.39
C ASN A 338 1.58 27.52 11.09
N GLY A 339 2.69 28.25 10.91
CA GLY A 339 3.97 27.97 11.55
C GLY A 339 4.75 26.81 10.94
N ILE A 340 4.35 26.30 9.77
CA ILE A 340 5.07 25.24 9.07
C ILE A 340 6.36 25.81 8.48
N LYS A 341 7.50 25.23 8.86
CA LYS A 341 8.80 25.61 8.31
C LYS A 341 9.10 24.79 7.05
N GLY A 342 9.43 25.49 5.96
CA GLY A 342 9.81 24.90 4.69
C GLY A 342 10.96 25.64 4.01
N TYR A 343 11.48 25.05 2.94
CA TYR A 343 12.52 25.65 2.09
C TYR A 343 12.02 25.73 0.65
N ALA A 344 12.31 26.82 -0.06
CA ALA A 344 11.93 27.00 -1.46
C ALA A 344 13.17 27.06 -2.36
N ILE A 345 13.17 26.26 -3.41
CA ILE A 345 14.15 26.28 -4.50
C ILE A 345 13.47 26.96 -5.69
N TYR A 346 14.09 28.01 -6.22
CA TYR A 346 13.67 28.65 -7.47
C TYR A 346 14.70 28.36 -8.54
N ASP A 347 14.31 27.52 -9.50
CA ASP A 347 15.13 27.13 -10.64
C ASP A 347 14.71 27.92 -11.88
N ILE A 348 15.40 29.04 -12.08
CA ILE A 348 15.13 29.97 -13.18
C ILE A 348 15.90 29.49 -14.41
N CYS A 349 15.22 28.73 -15.28
CA CYS A 349 15.73 28.43 -16.60
C CYS A 349 15.31 29.57 -17.55
N GLY A 350 16.26 30.16 -18.28
CA GLY A 350 15.93 31.17 -19.28
C GLY A 350 15.01 30.59 -20.33
N GLU A 351 13.89 31.26 -20.61
CA GLU A 351 13.11 30.98 -21.81
C GLU A 351 14.05 31.16 -23.01
N ASN A 352 14.28 30.10 -23.78
CA ASN A 352 14.76 30.29 -25.14
C ASN A 352 13.73 31.18 -25.81
N GLY A 353 14.12 32.43 -26.08
CA GLY A 353 13.29 33.41 -26.75
C GLY A 353 12.68 32.79 -27.99
N GLY A 354 11.38 32.57 -27.95
CA GLY A 354 10.58 32.43 -29.14
C GLY A 354 10.73 33.72 -29.92
N ALA A 355 11.48 33.67 -31.01
CA ALA A 355 11.26 34.58 -32.11
C ALA A 355 9.81 34.37 -32.58
N GLY A 356 8.91 35.22 -32.09
CA GLY A 356 7.50 35.20 -32.42
C GLY A 356 6.88 36.52 -31.97
N LYS A 357 6.61 37.37 -32.95
CA LYS A 357 5.95 38.68 -32.83
C LYS A 357 4.60 38.60 -32.12
#